data_AF-Q8FDU8-F1
#
_entry.id   AF-Q8FDU8-F1
#
_cell.length_a   1.000
_cell.length_b   1.000
_cell.length_c   1.000
_cell.angle_alpha   90.00
_cell.angle_beta   90.00
_cell.angle_gamma   90.00
#
_symmetry.space_group_name_H-M   'P 1'
#
loop_
_entity.id
_entity.type
_entity.pdbx_description
1 polymer ?
#
loop_
_entity_poly.entity_id
_entity_poly.type
_entity_poly.pdbx_seq_one_letter_code
_entity_poly.pdbx_strand_id
1 'polypeptide(L)'
;MITLAVDIGGTKISAALISDDGSFLLKKQISTPHERCPDEMTGALRLLVSEMKGTAERFAVASTGIINNGVLTALNPDNLGGLKEYPLKNIMEDITGLNGSVINDAQAAAWAEYTVLPKEICDMVFITVSTGVGGGIVVNRKLLTGVSGLAGHVGHILSGVTDTECGCGRRGCVEAVSSGRAIMGAAKNKLAGYSTKYIFELARQGYKEAEFLTERSASTIAELIVSLKLLLDCQVVVVGGSVGLADGYVQKVSKHLSIYSEICNVMLFPAYFRSDSGLIGATLWDRDCIT
;
A
#
# COMPACT_ATOMS: atom_id res chain seq x y z
N MET A 1 24.30 0.35 -10.20
CA MET A 1 23.95 -0.99 -9.72
C MET A 1 22.61 -1.41 -10.29
N ILE A 2 22.38 -2.73 -10.39
CA ILE A 2 21.09 -3.33 -10.77
C ILE A 2 20.47 -4.03 -9.57
N THR A 3 19.21 -3.72 -9.29
CA THR A 3 18.42 -4.29 -8.19
C THR A 3 17.39 -5.27 -8.74
N LEU A 4 17.32 -6.46 -8.14
CA LEU A 4 16.20 -7.37 -8.29
C LEU A 4 15.06 -6.91 -7.37
N ALA A 5 14.13 -6.14 -7.91
CA ALA A 5 12.94 -5.69 -7.21
C ALA A 5 11.86 -6.77 -7.24
N VAL A 6 11.23 -7.07 -6.12
CA VAL A 6 10.08 -7.98 -6.02
C VAL A 6 8.94 -7.29 -5.29
N ASP A 7 7.71 -7.45 -5.78
CA ASP A 7 6.49 -6.95 -5.15
C ASP A 7 5.52 -8.12 -4.94
N ILE A 8 5.33 -8.51 -3.68
CA ILE A 8 4.51 -9.64 -3.25
C ILE A 8 3.15 -9.11 -2.80
N GLY A 9 2.17 -9.14 -3.69
CA GLY A 9 0.78 -8.85 -3.39
C GLY A 9 -0.02 -10.10 -3.01
N GLY A 10 -1.25 -9.89 -2.53
CA GLY A 10 -2.16 -11.00 -2.19
C GLY A 10 -2.75 -11.76 -3.40
N THR A 11 -2.57 -11.25 -4.62
CA THR A 11 -3.11 -11.85 -5.86
C THR A 11 -2.05 -12.09 -6.92
N LYS A 12 -1.02 -11.26 -6.95
CA LYS A 12 0.06 -11.31 -7.93
C LYS A 12 1.40 -11.03 -7.26
N ILE A 13 2.45 -11.62 -7.82
CA ILE A 13 3.84 -11.33 -7.48
C ILE A 13 4.51 -10.80 -8.74
N SER A 14 5.14 -9.63 -8.64
CA SER A 14 5.92 -9.03 -9.73
C SER A 14 7.40 -9.06 -9.38
N ALA A 15 8.27 -9.25 -10.37
CA ALA A 15 9.71 -9.08 -10.23
C ALA A 15 10.25 -8.24 -11.39
N ALA A 16 11.25 -7.41 -11.12
CA ALA A 16 11.92 -6.61 -12.13
C ALA A 16 13.40 -6.44 -11.84
N LEU A 17 14.18 -6.26 -12.91
CA LEU A 17 15.53 -5.71 -12.83
C LEU A 17 15.44 -4.19 -13.02
N ILE A 18 15.83 -3.43 -12.00
CA ILE A 18 15.78 -1.97 -11.99
C ILE A 18 17.20 -1.43 -11.80
N SER A 19 17.68 -0.62 -12.73
CA SER A 19 18.96 0.09 -12.59
C SER A 19 18.83 1.33 -11.69
N ASP A 20 19.94 1.82 -11.14
CA ASP A 20 19.94 2.97 -10.23
C ASP A 20 19.38 4.28 -10.84
N ASP A 21 19.33 4.39 -12.17
CA ASP A 21 18.68 5.48 -12.90
C ASP A 21 17.14 5.34 -12.96
N GLY A 22 16.59 4.26 -12.43
CA GLY A 22 15.16 3.93 -12.42
C GLY A 22 14.67 3.16 -13.64
N SER A 23 15.55 2.81 -14.59
CA SER A 23 15.15 2.09 -15.80
C SER A 23 14.82 0.61 -15.52
N PHE A 24 13.72 0.13 -16.11
CA PHE A 24 13.34 -1.28 -16.05
C PHE A 24 14.03 -2.06 -17.19
N LEU A 25 14.89 -3.01 -16.84
CA LEU A 25 15.61 -3.85 -17.80
C LEU A 25 14.83 -5.12 -18.15
N LEU A 26 14.13 -5.68 -17.17
CA LEU A 26 13.27 -6.85 -17.33
C LEU A 26 12.15 -6.78 -16.28
N LYS A 27 10.94 -7.23 -16.62
CA LYS A 27 9.82 -7.35 -15.68
C LYS A 27 9.03 -8.61 -15.97
N LYS A 28 8.69 -9.37 -14.92
CA LYS A 28 7.82 -10.55 -14.97
C LYS A 28 6.78 -10.47 -13.87
N GLN A 29 5.68 -11.21 -14.06
CA GLN A 29 4.61 -11.31 -13.09
C GLN A 29 4.03 -12.72 -13.10
N ILE A 30 3.66 -13.23 -11.93
CA ILE A 30 2.93 -14.47 -11.73
C ILE A 30 1.76 -14.24 -10.77
N SER A 31 0.85 -15.21 -10.68
CA SER A 31 -0.17 -15.24 -9.63
C SER A 31 0.46 -15.63 -8.29
N THR A 32 -0.02 -15.03 -7.19
CA THR A 32 0.37 -15.44 -5.83
C THR A 32 -0.20 -16.83 -5.54
N PRO A 33 0.59 -17.81 -5.06
CA PRO A 33 0.09 -19.14 -4.72
C PRO A 33 -1.11 -19.09 -3.76
N HIS A 34 -2.17 -19.84 -4.09
CA HIS A 34 -3.44 -19.77 -3.37
C HIS A 34 -3.43 -20.49 -2.02
N GLU A 35 -2.73 -21.61 -1.90
CA GLU A 35 -2.77 -22.44 -0.68
C GLU A 35 -2.00 -21.80 0.49
N ARG A 36 -1.32 -20.67 0.25
CA ARG A 36 -0.47 -19.98 1.24
C ARG A 36 0.48 -20.95 1.93
N CYS A 37 0.99 -21.91 1.17
CA CYS A 37 1.98 -22.87 1.59
C CYS A 37 3.40 -22.27 1.45
N PRO A 38 4.26 -22.35 2.48
CA PRO A 38 5.65 -21.87 2.41
C PRO A 38 6.45 -22.45 1.24
N ASP A 39 6.32 -23.75 0.96
CA ASP A 39 7.09 -24.42 -0.09
C ASP A 39 6.65 -23.96 -1.48
N GLU A 40 5.34 -23.79 -1.69
CA GLU A 40 4.81 -23.25 -2.94
C GLU A 40 5.24 -21.80 -3.18
N MET A 41 5.18 -20.96 -2.14
CA MET A 41 5.65 -19.58 -2.20
C MET A 41 7.14 -19.52 -2.56
N THR A 42 7.95 -20.34 -1.89
CA THR A 42 9.39 -20.44 -2.13
C THR A 42 9.70 -20.91 -3.55
N GLY A 43 8.98 -21.94 -4.03
CA GLY A 43 9.09 -22.43 -5.41
C GLY A 43 8.71 -21.38 -6.44
N ALA A 44 7.62 -20.66 -6.21
CA ALA A 44 7.13 -19.58 -7.07
C ALA A 44 8.15 -18.43 -7.15
N LEU A 45 8.69 -17.97 -6.02
CA LEU A 45 9.73 -16.94 -5.96
C LEU A 45 10.99 -17.40 -6.69
N ARG A 46 11.45 -18.64 -6.44
CA ARG A 46 12.64 -19.22 -7.09
C ARG A 46 12.51 -19.24 -8.60
N LEU A 47 11.36 -19.67 -9.11
CA LEU A 47 11.10 -19.71 -10.55
C LEU A 47 11.04 -18.29 -11.14
N LEU A 48 10.31 -17.38 -10.49
CA LEU A 48 10.10 -16.01 -10.95
C LEU A 48 11.42 -15.25 -11.15
N VAL A 49 12.35 -15.38 -10.20
CA VAL A 49 13.61 -14.61 -10.20
C VAL A 49 14.79 -15.34 -10.85
N SER A 50 14.60 -16.60 -11.29
CA SER A 50 15.67 -17.47 -11.79
C SER A 50 16.53 -16.85 -12.90
N GLU A 51 15.90 -16.20 -13.87
CA GLU A 51 16.57 -15.52 -15.00
C GLU A 51 17.14 -14.14 -14.63
N MET A 52 16.69 -13.54 -13.52
CA MET A 52 17.06 -12.17 -13.15
C MET A 52 18.25 -12.14 -12.18
N LYS A 53 18.32 -13.10 -11.26
CA LYS A 53 19.26 -13.06 -10.14
C LYS A 53 20.74 -12.99 -10.54
N GLY A 54 21.12 -13.54 -11.70
CA GLY A 54 22.51 -13.49 -12.17
C GLY A 54 22.95 -12.13 -12.72
N THR A 55 22.01 -11.21 -12.96
CA THR A 55 22.29 -9.84 -13.44
C THR A 55 22.23 -8.82 -12.30
N ALA A 56 21.46 -9.11 -11.24
CA ALA A 56 21.31 -8.21 -10.11
C ALA A 56 22.50 -8.29 -9.14
N GLU A 57 22.81 -7.18 -8.50
CA GLU A 57 23.85 -7.07 -7.47
C GLU A 57 23.27 -7.12 -6.05
N ARG A 58 21.97 -6.86 -5.92
CA ARG A 58 21.18 -6.87 -4.68
C ARG A 58 19.72 -7.18 -4.96
N PHE A 59 18.95 -7.49 -3.91
CA PHE A 59 17.49 -7.55 -4.01
C PHE A 59 16.81 -6.48 -3.15
N ALA A 60 15.59 -6.12 -3.53
CA ALA A 60 14.70 -5.31 -2.70
C ALA A 60 13.27 -5.82 -2.84
N VAL A 61 12.59 -6.08 -1.72
CA VAL A 61 11.27 -6.73 -1.72
C VAL A 61 10.25 -5.83 -1.03
N ALA A 62 9.20 -5.46 -1.76
CA ALA A 62 7.94 -4.98 -1.21
C ALA A 62 7.00 -6.17 -0.98
N SER A 63 6.30 -6.19 0.16
CA SER A 63 5.31 -7.24 0.44
C SER A 63 4.08 -6.67 1.14
N THR A 64 2.91 -7.20 0.81
CA THR A 64 1.72 -7.03 1.66
C THR A 64 2.01 -7.53 3.08
N GLY A 65 1.29 -6.97 4.07
CA GLY A 65 1.43 -7.35 5.47
C GLY A 65 2.51 -6.55 6.20
N ILE A 66 2.98 -7.09 7.31
CA ILE A 66 4.01 -6.49 8.17
C ILE A 66 5.32 -7.23 7.92
N ILE A 67 6.41 -6.48 7.75
CA ILE A 67 7.76 -7.05 7.75
C ILE A 67 8.43 -6.73 9.09
N ASN A 68 8.59 -7.76 9.92
CA ASN A 68 9.25 -7.65 11.21
C ASN A 68 10.58 -8.39 11.15
N ASN A 69 11.71 -7.67 11.19
CA ASN A 69 13.06 -8.26 11.12
C ASN A 69 13.24 -9.26 9.96
N GLY A 70 12.71 -8.94 8.77
CA GLY A 70 12.81 -9.78 7.58
C GLY A 70 11.78 -10.91 7.50
N VAL A 71 10.90 -11.05 8.50
CA VAL A 71 9.83 -12.04 8.56
C VAL A 71 8.50 -11.41 8.15
N LEU A 72 7.78 -12.07 7.26
CA LEU A 72 6.42 -11.69 6.85
C LEU A 72 5.41 -12.13 7.91
N THR A 73 4.62 -11.18 8.38
CA THR A 73 3.46 -11.40 9.26
C THR A 73 2.32 -10.43 8.89
N ALA A 74 1.23 -10.41 9.63
CA ALA A 74 0.10 -9.53 9.39
C ALA A 74 -0.58 -9.14 10.71
N LEU A 75 -1.41 -8.09 10.69
CA LEU A 75 -2.20 -7.68 11.85
C LEU A 75 -3.09 -8.81 12.39
N ASN A 76 -3.64 -9.61 11.47
CA ASN A 76 -4.23 -10.90 11.79
C ASN A 76 -3.41 -11.97 11.06
N PRO A 77 -2.48 -12.65 11.75
CA PRO A 77 -1.60 -13.64 11.13
C PRO A 77 -2.35 -14.82 10.50
N ASP A 78 -3.56 -15.12 10.94
CA ASP A 78 -4.36 -16.21 10.38
C ASP A 78 -4.78 -15.92 8.93
N ASN A 79 -4.79 -14.63 8.54
CA ASN A 79 -4.98 -14.22 7.14
C ASN A 79 -3.81 -14.58 6.23
N LEU A 80 -2.66 -15.01 6.77
CA LEU A 80 -1.51 -15.48 5.99
C LEU A 80 -1.47 -17.00 5.85
N GLY A 81 -2.36 -17.75 6.52
CA GLY A 81 -2.34 -19.21 6.48
C GLY A 81 -0.96 -19.77 6.87
N GLY A 82 -0.40 -20.65 6.04
CA GLY A 82 0.92 -21.23 6.26
C GLY A 82 2.08 -20.24 6.15
N LEU A 83 1.86 -19.04 5.61
CA LEU A 83 2.88 -17.98 5.52
C LEU A 83 2.98 -17.13 6.80
N LYS A 84 2.27 -17.50 7.87
CA LYS A 84 2.45 -16.90 9.19
C LYS A 84 3.92 -17.10 9.61
N GLU A 85 4.64 -15.99 9.77
CA GLU A 85 6.07 -15.99 10.13
C GLU A 85 7.01 -16.54 9.02
N TYR A 86 6.64 -16.34 7.76
CA TYR A 86 7.48 -16.72 6.63
C TYR A 86 8.78 -15.89 6.61
N PRO A 87 9.99 -16.51 6.69
CA PRO A 87 11.28 -15.80 6.81
C PRO A 87 11.74 -15.24 5.46
N LEU A 88 10.95 -14.30 4.92
CA LEU A 88 11.03 -13.80 3.55
C LEU A 88 12.43 -13.30 3.17
N LYS A 89 13.11 -12.57 4.06
CA LYS A 89 14.47 -12.10 3.81
C LYS A 89 15.44 -13.25 3.56
N ASN A 90 15.49 -14.22 4.49
CA ASN A 90 16.39 -15.37 4.41
C ASN A 90 16.09 -16.21 3.16
N ILE A 91 14.80 -16.41 2.84
CA ILE A 91 14.42 -17.14 1.62
C ILE A 91 14.95 -16.43 0.36
N MET A 92 14.85 -15.10 0.30
CA MET A 92 15.37 -14.33 -0.84
C MET A 92 16.89 -14.39 -0.91
N GLU A 93 17.59 -14.32 0.23
CA GLU A 93 19.05 -14.53 0.31
C GLU A 93 19.43 -15.92 -0.22
N ASP A 94 18.75 -16.98 0.21
CA ASP A 94 19.00 -18.36 -0.23
C ASP A 94 18.71 -18.59 -1.72
N ILE A 95 17.62 -18.00 -2.25
CA ILE A 95 17.24 -18.15 -3.66
C ILE A 95 18.21 -17.41 -4.59
N THR A 96 18.59 -16.20 -4.20
CA THR A 96 19.32 -15.26 -5.05
C THR A 96 20.83 -15.34 -4.88
N GLY A 97 21.31 -15.67 -3.68
CA GLY A 97 22.71 -15.52 -3.28
C GLY A 97 23.13 -14.06 -3.07
N LEU A 98 22.18 -13.14 -2.98
CA LEU A 98 22.38 -11.71 -2.85
C LEU A 98 21.96 -11.24 -1.46
N ASN A 99 22.50 -10.10 -1.03
CA ASN A 99 21.96 -9.35 0.11
C ASN A 99 20.90 -8.36 -0.36
N GLY A 100 20.02 -7.96 0.56
CA GLY A 100 18.97 -7.01 0.24
C GLY A 100 18.07 -6.71 1.42
N SER A 101 17.00 -5.97 1.13
CA SER A 101 16.03 -5.53 2.11
C SER A 101 14.60 -5.96 1.75
N VAL A 102 13.75 -5.97 2.78
CA VAL A 102 12.35 -6.37 2.69
C VAL A 102 11.54 -5.34 3.46
N ILE A 103 10.46 -4.84 2.87
CA ILE A 103 9.62 -3.79 3.43
C ILE A 103 8.14 -4.02 3.09
N ASN A 104 7.24 -3.41 3.84
CA ASN A 104 5.82 -3.39 3.48
C ASN A 104 5.60 -2.64 2.13
N ASP A 105 4.61 -3.10 1.37
CA ASP A 105 4.22 -2.54 0.06
C ASP A 105 3.78 -1.07 0.10
N ALA A 106 2.95 -0.68 1.07
CA ALA A 106 2.52 0.71 1.25
C ALA A 106 3.66 1.61 1.73
N GLN A 107 4.57 1.09 2.56
CA GLN A 107 5.80 1.79 2.95
C GLN A 107 6.75 1.99 1.75
N ALA A 108 6.96 0.97 0.92
CA ALA A 108 7.70 1.10 -0.33
C ALA A 108 7.08 2.17 -1.23
N ALA A 109 5.76 2.09 -1.47
CA ALA A 109 5.05 3.07 -2.28
C ALA A 109 5.18 4.49 -1.71
N ALA A 110 5.12 4.65 -0.38
CA ALA A 110 5.35 5.95 0.26
C ALA A 110 6.74 6.51 -0.04
N TRP A 111 7.78 5.68 0.02
CA TRP A 111 9.13 6.13 -0.31
C TRP A 111 9.27 6.51 -1.77
N ALA A 112 8.69 5.72 -2.68
CA ALA A 112 8.67 6.06 -4.11
C ALA A 112 8.05 7.44 -4.33
N GLU A 113 6.83 7.65 -3.87
CA GLU A 113 6.11 8.92 -4.04
C GLU A 113 6.84 10.09 -3.38
N TYR A 114 7.47 9.88 -2.22
CA TYR A 114 8.26 10.91 -1.56
C TYR A 114 9.46 11.36 -2.40
N THR A 115 10.14 10.45 -3.09
CA THR A 115 11.37 10.77 -3.86
C THR A 115 11.14 11.72 -5.04
N VAL A 116 9.91 11.86 -5.52
CA VAL A 116 9.55 12.78 -6.63
C VAL A 116 8.96 14.10 -6.14
N LEU A 117 8.78 14.28 -4.83
CA LEU A 117 8.31 15.55 -4.26
C LEU A 117 9.40 16.63 -4.27
N PRO A 118 9.02 17.92 -4.24
CA PRO A 118 9.98 19.02 -4.07
C PRO A 118 10.83 18.84 -2.82
N LYS A 119 12.09 19.28 -2.88
CA LYS A 119 13.08 19.07 -1.80
C LYS A 119 12.71 19.78 -0.50
N GLU A 120 11.82 20.76 -0.54
CA GLU A 120 11.30 21.51 0.61
C GLU A 120 10.33 20.68 1.46
N ILE A 121 9.80 19.58 0.91
CA ILE A 121 8.94 18.65 1.63
C ILE A 121 9.83 17.69 2.44
N CYS A 122 9.62 17.67 3.75
CA CYS A 122 10.28 16.77 4.70
C CYS A 122 9.32 15.77 5.36
N ASP A 123 8.02 16.11 5.41
CA ASP A 123 7.00 15.28 6.06
C ASP A 123 5.86 14.99 5.09
N MET A 124 5.67 13.70 4.79
CA MET A 124 4.65 13.23 3.86
C MET A 124 4.00 11.95 4.38
N VAL A 125 2.69 11.84 4.19
CA VAL A 125 1.96 10.58 4.36
C VAL A 125 1.51 10.10 2.98
N PHE A 126 1.76 8.83 2.69
CA PHE A 126 1.10 8.13 1.59
C PHE A 126 -0.05 7.29 2.13
N ILE A 127 -1.19 7.33 1.44
CA ILE A 127 -2.37 6.50 1.73
C ILE A 127 -2.75 5.77 0.46
N THR A 128 -2.76 4.44 0.49
CA THR A 128 -3.32 3.64 -0.62
C THR A 128 -4.73 3.19 -0.24
N VAL A 129 -5.71 3.52 -1.08
CA VAL A 129 -7.08 3.02 -0.96
C VAL A 129 -7.31 2.09 -2.15
N SER A 130 -7.39 0.80 -1.89
CA SER A 130 -7.52 -0.25 -2.90
C SER A 130 -8.48 -1.32 -2.37
N THR A 131 -8.14 -2.61 -2.44
CA THR A 131 -8.90 -3.66 -1.75
C THR A 131 -9.00 -3.42 -0.25
N GLY A 132 -7.93 -2.89 0.36
CA GLY A 132 -7.84 -2.43 1.75
C GLY A 132 -7.40 -0.96 1.82
N VAL A 133 -6.96 -0.52 3.00
CA VAL A 133 -6.32 0.79 3.21
C VAL A 133 -4.97 0.60 3.87
N GLY A 134 -3.92 1.00 3.16
CA GLY A 134 -2.54 0.99 3.67
C GLY A 134 -1.96 2.39 3.71
N GLY A 135 -0.78 2.54 4.30
CA GLY A 135 -0.04 3.78 4.22
C GLY A 135 1.44 3.63 4.55
N GLY A 136 2.15 4.72 4.36
CA GLY A 136 3.53 4.88 4.79
C GLY A 136 3.75 6.33 5.17
N ILE A 137 4.62 6.54 6.16
CA ILE A 137 4.82 7.84 6.80
C ILE A 137 6.28 8.20 6.65
N VAL A 138 6.57 9.35 6.06
CA VAL A 138 7.90 9.95 6.01
C VAL A 138 7.88 11.15 6.94
N VAL A 139 8.78 11.15 7.94
CA VAL A 139 8.96 12.25 8.89
C VAL A 139 10.42 12.65 8.92
N ASN A 140 10.70 13.95 8.88
CA ASN A 140 12.05 14.49 8.80
C ASN A 140 12.90 13.79 7.73
N ARG A 141 12.31 13.59 6.54
CA ARG A 141 12.92 12.92 5.39
C ARG A 141 13.27 11.44 5.59
N LYS A 142 12.72 10.79 6.62
CA LYS A 142 12.95 9.37 6.92
C LYS A 142 11.65 8.60 6.90
N LEU A 143 11.63 7.47 6.19
CA LEU A 143 10.51 6.54 6.24
C LEU A 143 10.42 5.90 7.63
N LEU A 144 9.26 6.02 8.25
CA LEU A 144 8.95 5.35 9.51
C LEU A 144 8.51 3.91 9.23
N THR A 145 9.36 2.95 9.59
CA THR A 145 9.02 1.52 9.59
C THR A 145 8.58 1.06 10.98
N GLY A 146 9.17 1.64 12.04
CA GLY A 146 8.95 1.25 13.43
C GLY A 146 9.72 -0.03 13.81
N VAL A 147 9.79 -0.32 15.11
CA VAL A 147 10.62 -1.43 15.65
C VAL A 147 10.20 -2.82 15.13
N SER A 148 8.92 -2.97 14.78
CA SER A 148 8.34 -4.23 14.32
C SER A 148 7.74 -4.14 12.91
N GLY A 149 8.07 -3.08 12.15
CA GLY A 149 7.51 -2.85 10.80
C GLY A 149 6.06 -2.35 10.78
N LEU A 150 5.47 -2.06 11.94
CA LEU A 150 4.04 -1.72 12.07
C LEU A 150 3.69 -0.28 11.68
N ALA A 151 4.66 0.65 11.66
CA ALA A 151 4.36 2.05 11.40
C ALA A 151 3.72 2.24 10.01
N GLY A 152 2.73 3.13 9.91
CA GLY A 152 2.03 3.39 8.64
C GLY A 152 0.79 2.52 8.36
N HIS A 153 0.40 1.59 9.25
CA HIS A 153 -0.86 0.82 9.14
C HIS A 153 -2.11 1.68 9.44
N VAL A 154 -2.22 2.82 8.76
CA VAL A 154 -3.21 3.88 8.98
C VAL A 154 -4.64 3.44 8.67
N GLY A 155 -4.84 2.42 7.83
CA GLY A 155 -6.16 1.84 7.60
C GLY A 155 -6.81 1.21 8.83
N HIS A 156 -6.00 0.87 9.85
CA HIS A 156 -6.48 0.21 11.06
C HIS A 156 -6.63 1.15 12.27
N ILE A 157 -6.48 2.46 12.07
CA ILE A 157 -6.90 3.42 13.09
C ILE A 157 -8.42 3.57 13.10
N LEU A 158 -8.94 4.10 14.21
CA LEU A 158 -10.37 4.29 14.38
C LEU A 158 -10.89 5.38 13.42
N SER A 159 -11.97 5.08 12.72
CA SER A 159 -12.80 6.03 11.99
C SER A 159 -13.90 6.57 12.89
N GLY A 160 -14.64 7.61 12.46
CA GLY A 160 -15.86 8.04 13.14
C GLY A 160 -17.01 7.01 13.11
N VAL A 161 -16.88 5.91 12.36
CA VAL A 161 -17.95 4.94 12.14
C VAL A 161 -17.59 3.58 12.75
N THR A 162 -18.22 3.24 13.88
CA THR A 162 -17.81 2.09 14.73
C THR A 162 -18.71 0.86 14.63
N ASP A 163 -19.72 0.90 13.75
CA ASP A 163 -20.70 -0.17 13.58
C ASP A 163 -20.17 -1.37 12.78
N THR A 164 -19.08 -1.21 12.03
CA THR A 164 -18.48 -2.26 11.18
C THR A 164 -17.28 -2.96 11.82
N GLU A 165 -17.23 -4.28 11.71
CA GLU A 165 -16.04 -5.09 12.05
C GLU A 165 -15.00 -5.06 10.92
N CYS A 166 -13.73 -4.95 11.30
CA CYS A 166 -12.59 -5.01 10.40
C CYS A 166 -11.99 -6.43 10.42
N GLY A 167 -11.41 -6.86 9.30
CA GLY A 167 -10.72 -8.15 9.21
C GLY A 167 -9.50 -8.31 10.13
N CYS A 168 -9.06 -7.24 10.79
CA CYS A 168 -8.03 -7.27 11.83
C CYS A 168 -8.59 -7.57 13.24
N GLY A 169 -9.90 -7.77 13.40
CA GLY A 169 -10.57 -8.06 14.67
C GLY A 169 -11.04 -6.83 15.47
N ARG A 170 -10.73 -5.61 15.02
CA ARG A 170 -11.22 -4.37 15.63
C ARG A 170 -12.54 -3.91 15.00
N ARG A 171 -13.26 -3.03 15.67
CA ARG A 171 -14.44 -2.33 15.13
C ARG A 171 -14.10 -0.90 14.74
N GLY A 172 -14.68 -0.45 13.64
CA GLY A 172 -14.59 0.92 13.16
C GLY A 172 -13.25 1.33 12.58
N CYS A 173 -12.43 0.40 12.09
CA CYS A 173 -11.22 0.78 11.34
C CYS A 173 -11.58 1.58 10.08
N VAL A 174 -10.74 2.54 9.71
CA VAL A 174 -10.85 3.26 8.43
C VAL A 174 -11.02 2.30 7.24
N GLU A 175 -10.25 1.22 7.20
CA GLU A 175 -10.33 0.18 6.15
C GLU A 175 -11.72 -0.46 6.06
N ALA A 176 -12.39 -0.69 7.20
CA ALA A 176 -13.71 -1.32 7.26
C ALA A 176 -14.84 -0.44 6.69
N VAL A 177 -14.55 0.83 6.42
CA VAL A 177 -15.51 1.81 5.92
C VAL A 177 -15.16 2.31 4.52
N SER A 178 -13.86 2.52 4.25
CA SER A 178 -13.41 3.26 3.07
C SER A 178 -12.78 2.40 1.97
N SER A 179 -12.34 1.18 2.28
CA SER A 179 -11.70 0.31 1.29
C SER A 179 -12.66 -0.14 0.19
N GLY A 180 -12.13 -0.61 -0.94
CA GLY A 180 -12.92 -1.22 -2.00
C GLY A 180 -13.73 -2.41 -1.51
N ARG A 181 -13.19 -3.21 -0.58
CA ARG A 181 -13.92 -4.31 0.07
C ARG A 181 -15.10 -3.78 0.92
N ALA A 182 -14.89 -2.70 1.68
CA ALA A 182 -15.96 -2.07 2.45
C ALA A 182 -17.05 -1.49 1.56
N ILE A 183 -16.69 -0.81 0.46
CA ILE A 183 -17.64 -0.26 -0.52
C ILE A 183 -18.50 -1.37 -1.13
N MET A 184 -17.89 -2.48 -1.57
CA MET A 184 -18.63 -3.63 -2.12
C MET A 184 -19.48 -4.32 -1.05
N GLY A 185 -18.97 -4.48 0.18
CA GLY A 185 -19.71 -5.12 1.26
C GLY A 185 -20.91 -4.31 1.76
N ALA A 186 -20.83 -2.99 1.66
CA ALA A 186 -21.93 -2.08 2.02
C ALA A 186 -22.96 -1.89 0.89
N ALA A 187 -22.65 -2.33 -0.34
CA ALA A 187 -23.56 -2.23 -1.47
C ALA A 187 -24.77 -3.17 -1.29
N LYS A 188 -25.97 -2.61 -1.40
CA LYS A 188 -27.24 -3.35 -1.23
C LYS A 188 -28.08 -3.26 -2.51
N ASN A 189 -29.21 -3.98 -2.51
CA ASN A 189 -30.21 -3.94 -3.57
C ASN A 189 -29.60 -4.16 -4.96
N LYS A 190 -29.78 -3.21 -5.87
CA LYS A 190 -29.28 -3.27 -7.25
C LYS A 190 -27.76 -3.16 -7.35
N LEU A 191 -27.06 -2.72 -6.30
CA LEU A 191 -25.60 -2.64 -6.29
C LEU A 191 -24.92 -3.87 -5.68
N ALA A 192 -25.69 -4.76 -5.04
CA ALA A 192 -25.13 -5.93 -4.38
C ALA A 192 -24.37 -6.82 -5.39
N GLY A 193 -23.13 -7.19 -5.06
CA GLY A 193 -22.27 -8.02 -5.91
C GLY A 193 -21.55 -7.27 -7.03
N TYR A 194 -21.77 -5.96 -7.19
CA TYR A 194 -21.02 -5.16 -8.16
C TYR A 194 -19.61 -4.83 -7.67
N SER A 195 -18.69 -4.77 -8.63
CA SER A 195 -17.32 -4.36 -8.37
C SER A 195 -17.25 -2.90 -7.93
N THR A 196 -16.23 -2.55 -7.11
CA THR A 196 -15.97 -1.16 -6.72
C THR A 196 -15.87 -0.24 -7.94
N LYS A 197 -15.21 -0.67 -9.02
CA LYS A 197 -15.08 0.12 -10.26
C LYS A 197 -16.45 0.52 -10.84
N TYR A 198 -17.38 -0.44 -10.90
CA TYR A 198 -18.71 -0.18 -11.43
C TYR A 198 -19.56 0.68 -10.50
N ILE A 199 -19.41 0.53 -9.18
CA ILE A 199 -20.04 1.43 -8.19
C ILE A 199 -19.58 2.88 -8.42
N PHE A 200 -18.28 3.12 -8.63
CA PHE A 200 -17.77 4.46 -8.97
C PHE A 200 -18.32 5.01 -10.28
N GLU A 201 -18.51 4.16 -11.29
CA GLU A 201 -19.13 4.57 -12.55
C GLU A 201 -20.59 5.02 -12.36
N LEU A 202 -21.39 4.26 -11.60
CA LEU A 202 -22.76 4.63 -11.28
C LEU A 202 -22.84 5.89 -10.41
N ALA A 203 -21.89 6.08 -9.48
CA ALA A 203 -21.79 7.30 -8.69
C ALA A 203 -21.61 8.54 -9.59
N ARG A 204 -20.75 8.47 -10.61
CA ARG A 204 -20.56 9.57 -11.58
C ARG A 204 -21.81 9.85 -12.43
N GLN A 205 -22.69 8.86 -12.58
CA GLN A 205 -23.97 9.00 -13.28
C GLN A 205 -25.10 9.50 -12.37
N GLY A 206 -24.81 9.87 -11.11
CA GLY A 206 -25.81 10.39 -10.17
C GLY A 206 -26.65 9.31 -9.48
N TYR A 207 -26.22 8.04 -9.51
CA TYR A 207 -26.93 6.99 -8.79
C TYR A 207 -26.70 7.15 -7.28
N LYS A 208 -27.72 7.68 -6.59
CA LYS A 208 -27.63 8.14 -5.19
C LYS A 208 -27.00 7.15 -4.20
N GLU A 209 -27.33 5.86 -4.30
CA GLU A 209 -26.76 4.85 -3.40
C GLU A 209 -25.26 4.64 -3.66
N ALA A 210 -24.83 4.69 -4.92
CA ALA A 210 -23.41 4.60 -5.27
C ALA A 210 -22.65 5.86 -4.88
N GLU A 211 -23.24 7.05 -5.09
CA GLU A 211 -22.70 8.30 -4.59
C GLU A 211 -22.49 8.25 -3.08
N PHE A 212 -23.51 7.83 -2.32
CA PHE A 212 -23.42 7.69 -0.86
C PHE A 212 -22.25 6.79 -0.43
N LEU A 213 -22.06 5.63 -1.07
CA LEU A 213 -20.97 4.71 -0.74
C LEU A 213 -19.58 5.33 -1.02
N THR A 214 -19.42 6.00 -2.16
CA THR A 214 -18.15 6.65 -2.52
C THR A 214 -17.86 7.88 -1.64
N GLU A 215 -18.89 8.67 -1.28
CA GLU A 215 -18.79 9.82 -0.38
C GLU A 215 -18.43 9.37 1.04
N ARG A 216 -19.08 8.32 1.56
CA ARG A 216 -18.77 7.75 2.88
C ARG A 216 -17.30 7.29 2.95
N SER A 217 -16.79 6.67 1.88
CA SER A 217 -15.38 6.31 1.81
C SER A 217 -14.48 7.55 1.82
N ALA A 218 -14.77 8.54 0.96
CA ALA A 218 -13.97 9.76 0.84
C ALA A 218 -13.97 10.61 2.13
N SER A 219 -15.11 10.74 2.82
CA SER A 219 -15.20 11.47 4.08
C SER A 219 -14.37 10.79 5.18
N THR A 220 -14.39 9.46 5.24
CA THR A 220 -13.57 8.70 6.20
C THR A 220 -12.08 8.88 5.94
N ILE A 221 -11.65 8.94 4.68
CA ILE A 221 -10.25 9.23 4.33
C ILE A 221 -9.88 10.68 4.65
N ALA A 222 -10.79 11.64 4.48
CA ALA A 222 -10.56 13.03 4.90
C ALA A 222 -10.36 13.13 6.42
N GLU A 223 -11.21 12.47 7.22
CA GLU A 223 -11.04 12.39 8.68
C GLU A 223 -9.70 11.75 9.10
N LEU A 224 -9.29 10.69 8.40
CA LEU A 224 -7.97 10.08 8.58
C LEU A 224 -6.86 11.10 8.33
N ILE A 225 -6.92 11.83 7.22
CA ILE A 225 -5.93 12.85 6.85
C ILE A 225 -5.85 13.94 7.91
N VAL A 226 -6.99 14.44 8.39
CA VAL A 226 -7.04 15.44 9.49
C VAL A 226 -6.34 14.89 10.74
N SER A 227 -6.64 13.64 11.11
CA SER A 227 -6.02 12.99 12.28
C SER A 227 -4.50 12.88 12.12
N LEU A 228 -4.02 12.51 10.93
CA LEU A 228 -2.59 12.40 10.65
C LEU A 228 -1.90 13.76 10.60
N LYS A 229 -2.56 14.79 10.05
CA LYS A 229 -2.05 16.17 10.06
C LYS A 229 -1.87 16.66 11.50
N LEU A 230 -2.88 16.49 12.35
CA LEU A 230 -2.81 16.92 13.74
C LEU A 230 -1.78 16.14 14.57
N LEU A 231 -1.50 14.89 14.22
CA LEU A 231 -0.56 14.03 14.94
C LEU A 231 0.89 14.22 14.48
N LEU A 232 1.11 14.43 13.19
CA LEU A 232 2.43 14.36 12.56
C LEU A 232 2.90 15.69 11.94
N ASP A 233 2.01 16.68 11.84
CA ASP A 233 2.24 17.95 11.14
C ASP A 233 2.69 17.78 9.68
N CYS A 234 2.23 16.74 8.98
CA CYS A 234 2.64 16.47 7.61
C CYS A 234 2.30 17.62 6.64
N GLN A 235 3.16 17.85 5.65
CA GLN A 235 2.95 18.91 4.65
C GLN A 235 2.12 18.41 3.47
N VAL A 236 2.32 17.15 3.10
CA VAL A 236 1.74 16.52 1.92
C VAL A 236 1.08 15.20 2.29
N VAL A 237 -0.08 14.94 1.69
CA VAL A 237 -0.66 13.60 1.58
C VAL A 237 -0.74 13.19 0.12
N VAL A 238 -0.23 12.00 -0.19
CA VAL A 238 -0.36 11.37 -1.51
C VAL A 238 -1.35 10.22 -1.41
N VAL A 239 -2.37 10.20 -2.28
CA VAL A 239 -3.39 9.15 -2.32
C VAL A 239 -3.23 8.28 -3.55
N GLY A 240 -3.02 6.99 -3.33
CA GLY A 240 -2.89 5.97 -4.36
C GLY A 240 -3.91 4.85 -4.25
N GLY A 241 -3.67 3.77 -4.98
CA GLY A 241 -4.55 2.59 -4.99
C GLY A 241 -5.72 2.72 -5.97
N SER A 242 -6.36 1.59 -6.28
CA SER A 242 -7.39 1.52 -7.34
C SER A 242 -8.63 2.37 -7.02
N VAL A 243 -8.99 2.52 -5.75
CA VAL A 243 -10.07 3.40 -5.28
C VAL A 243 -9.56 4.82 -5.17
N GLY A 244 -8.37 5.02 -4.58
CA GLY A 244 -7.78 6.33 -4.39
C GLY A 244 -7.55 7.10 -5.70
N LEU A 245 -7.22 6.38 -6.77
CA LEU A 245 -7.02 6.90 -8.12
C LEU A 245 -8.25 6.81 -9.02
N ALA A 246 -9.41 6.40 -8.50
CA ALA A 246 -10.65 6.44 -9.27
C ALA A 246 -11.04 7.88 -9.60
N ASP A 247 -11.57 8.11 -10.80
CA ASP A 247 -11.93 9.45 -11.28
C ASP A 247 -12.86 10.17 -10.29
N GLY A 248 -12.43 11.33 -9.81
CA GLY A 248 -13.18 12.16 -8.87
C GLY A 248 -12.96 11.83 -7.39
N TYR A 249 -12.28 10.73 -7.03
CA TYR A 249 -12.15 10.33 -5.64
C TYR A 249 -11.30 11.31 -4.81
N VAL A 250 -10.11 11.68 -5.29
CA VAL A 250 -9.25 12.67 -4.62
C VAL A 250 -9.97 14.02 -4.48
N GLN A 251 -10.79 14.41 -5.47
CA GLN A 251 -11.61 15.63 -5.41
C GLN A 251 -12.69 15.52 -4.33
N LYS A 252 -13.34 14.35 -4.18
CA LYS A 252 -14.27 14.11 -3.06
C LYS A 252 -13.57 14.21 -1.70
N VAL A 253 -12.40 13.58 -1.55
CA VAL A 253 -11.60 13.67 -0.32
C VAL A 253 -11.25 15.13 -0.02
N SER A 254 -10.75 15.87 -1.02
CA SER A 254 -10.43 17.30 -0.90
C SER A 254 -11.65 18.15 -0.51
N LYS A 255 -12.83 17.86 -1.06
CA LYS A 255 -14.08 18.53 -0.68
C LYS A 255 -14.40 18.31 0.80
N HIS A 256 -14.27 17.07 1.31
CA HIS A 256 -14.48 16.78 2.72
C HIS A 256 -13.40 17.40 3.62
N LEU A 257 -12.15 17.51 3.15
CA LEU A 257 -11.11 18.23 3.89
C LEU A 257 -11.41 19.72 4.05
N SER A 258 -12.03 20.35 3.04
CA SER A 258 -12.29 21.80 3.04
C SER A 258 -13.26 22.30 4.12
N ILE A 259 -13.98 21.40 4.80
CA ILE A 259 -14.89 21.77 5.90
C ILE A 259 -14.16 21.95 7.23
N TYR A 260 -12.94 21.43 7.34
CA TYR A 260 -12.13 21.53 8.55
C TYR A 260 -11.39 22.87 8.60
N SER A 261 -10.93 23.24 9.80
CA SER A 261 -10.14 24.45 10.00
C SER A 261 -8.85 24.43 9.18
N GLU A 262 -8.39 25.60 8.75
CA GLU A 262 -7.19 25.77 7.92
C GLU A 262 -5.91 25.13 8.51
N ILE A 263 -5.80 25.04 9.84
CA ILE A 263 -4.68 24.35 10.50
C ILE A 263 -4.58 22.85 10.13
N CYS A 264 -5.69 22.25 9.70
CA CYS A 264 -5.76 20.86 9.24
C CYS A 264 -5.50 20.71 7.73
N ASN A 265 -5.25 21.80 7.00
CA ASN A 265 -5.01 21.73 5.56
C ASN A 265 -3.69 21.01 5.26
N VAL A 266 -3.72 20.20 4.21
CA VAL A 266 -2.56 19.51 3.63
C VAL A 266 -2.59 19.65 2.12
N MET A 267 -1.44 19.65 1.47
CA MET A 267 -1.41 19.48 0.02
C MET A 267 -1.76 18.03 -0.30
N LEU A 268 -2.79 17.82 -1.13
CA LEU A 268 -3.29 16.50 -1.49
C LEU A 268 -3.02 16.20 -2.97
N PHE A 269 -2.28 15.13 -3.25
CA PHE A 269 -1.94 14.72 -4.62
C PHE A 269 -2.35 13.28 -4.91
N PRO A 270 -2.74 12.94 -6.15
CA PRO A 270 -2.80 11.55 -6.58
C PRO A 270 -1.38 10.97 -6.73
N ALA A 271 -1.24 9.69 -6.46
CA ALA A 271 0.02 8.95 -6.62
C ALA A 271 0.53 8.96 -8.08
N TYR A 272 1.84 9.17 -8.24
CA TYR A 272 2.53 9.24 -9.52
C TYR A 272 2.86 7.86 -10.11
N PHE A 273 3.40 6.95 -9.30
CA PHE A 273 3.98 5.67 -9.77
C PHE A 273 2.95 4.55 -10.01
N ARG A 274 1.70 4.75 -9.60
CA ARG A 274 0.56 3.85 -9.84
C ARG A 274 0.84 2.39 -9.46
N SER A 275 1.00 1.49 -10.43
CA SER A 275 1.12 0.04 -10.20
C SER A 275 2.52 -0.42 -9.85
N ASP A 276 3.53 0.42 -10.11
CA ASP A 276 4.94 0.03 -10.00
C ASP A 276 5.61 0.64 -8.75
N SER A 277 4.83 1.34 -7.92
CA SER A 277 5.29 2.02 -6.71
C SER A 277 5.94 1.06 -5.71
N GLY A 278 5.49 -0.20 -5.62
CA GLY A 278 6.09 -1.22 -4.76
C GLY A 278 7.51 -1.58 -5.21
N LEU A 279 7.69 -1.91 -6.49
CA LEU A 279 8.99 -2.27 -7.08
C LEU A 279 9.99 -1.11 -7.01
N ILE A 280 9.56 0.08 -7.44
CA ILE A 280 10.39 1.29 -7.46
C ILE A 280 10.73 1.69 -6.02
N GLY A 281 9.73 1.71 -5.15
CA GLY A 281 9.86 2.12 -3.76
C GLY A 281 10.81 1.26 -2.96
N ALA A 282 10.70 -0.07 -3.08
CA ALA A 282 11.63 -0.99 -2.43
C ALA A 282 13.07 -0.77 -2.92
N THR A 283 13.25 -0.61 -4.24
CA THR A 283 14.56 -0.35 -4.85
C THR A 283 15.20 0.95 -4.33
N LEU A 284 14.43 2.03 -4.33
CA LEU A 284 14.89 3.34 -3.84
C LEU A 284 15.16 3.30 -2.34
N TRP A 285 14.33 2.62 -1.56
CA TRP A 285 14.51 2.54 -0.12
C TRP A 285 15.76 1.74 0.26
N ASP A 286 16.01 0.61 -0.41
CA ASP A 286 17.23 -0.17 -0.23
C ASP A 286 18.48 0.68 -0.53
N ARG A 287 18.47 1.41 -1.66
CA ARG A 287 19.56 2.29 -2.09
C ARG A 287 19.79 3.46 -1.14
N ASP A 288 18.73 4.10 -0.67
CA ASP A 288 18.83 5.39 0.03
C ASP A 288 18.99 5.23 1.55
N CYS A 289 18.52 4.11 2.12
CA CYS A 289 18.39 3.95 3.57
C CYS A 289 19.19 2.77 4.17
N ILE A 290 19.58 1.78 3.37
CA ILE A 290 20.17 0.53 3.87
C ILE A 290 21.64 0.40 3.47
N THR A 291 21.96 0.66 2.21
CA THR A 291 23.34 0.66 1.69
C THR A 291 24.07 1.95 2.01
#